data_AF-A0A135VHA5-F1
#
_entry.id   AF-A0A135VHA5-F1
#
_cell.length_a   1.000
_cell.length_b   1.000
_cell.length_c   1.000
_cell.angle_alpha   90.00
_cell.angle_beta   90.00
_cell.angle_gamma   90.00
#
_symmetry.space_group_name_H-M   'P 1'
#
loop_
_entity.id
_entity.type
_entity.pdbx_description
1 polymer ?
#
loop_
_entity_poly.entity_id
_entity_poly.type
_entity_poly.pdbx_seq_one_letter_code
_entity_poly.pdbx_strand_id
1 'polypeptide(L)'
;MTGRNRDWNQMPDSASAMLSRIKEFAELPTNQAEVGSTGERLSVLNRTDWLQILLLRFPENPEVLTIEVEVFMPSGPRPESDSKRLKKMPLTMIAHMEYLLGLVDAGFSLDVSGEECLWVASKNFKGLPSSDIAQILLPPSLE
;
A
#
# COMPACT_ATOMS: atom_id res chain seq x y z
N MET A 1 -28.01 -11.81 3.82
CA MET A 1 -28.38 -11.73 2.39
C MET A 1 -28.20 -10.28 1.99
N THR A 2 -27.26 -9.84 1.15
CA THR A 2 -26.51 -10.46 0.03
C THR A 2 -25.32 -9.56 -0.30
N GLY A 3 -24.18 -10.17 -0.66
CA GLY A 3 -23.10 -9.55 -1.45
C GLY A 3 -22.05 -8.81 -0.62
N ARG A 4 -20.74 -9.00 -0.80
CA ARG A 4 -20.01 -9.51 -1.96
C ARG A 4 -18.74 -10.22 -1.48
N ASN A 5 -18.58 -11.47 -1.90
CA ASN A 5 -17.25 -12.02 -2.20
C ASN A 5 -16.60 -11.04 -3.18
N ARG A 6 -15.67 -10.20 -2.71
CA ARG A 6 -14.63 -9.68 -3.60
C ARG A 6 -13.58 -10.77 -3.59
N ASP A 7 -13.39 -11.42 -4.73
CA ASP A 7 -12.23 -12.28 -4.95
C ASP A 7 -10.97 -11.44 -4.69
N TRP A 8 -10.37 -11.62 -3.51
CA TRP A 8 -9.07 -11.04 -3.13
C TRP A 8 -7.90 -11.78 -3.79
N ASN A 9 -8.18 -12.67 -4.76
CA ASN A 9 -7.32 -13.79 -5.11
C ASN A 9 -6.32 -13.56 -6.24
N GLN A 10 -6.08 -12.31 -6.66
CA GLN A 10 -4.91 -12.00 -7.49
C GLN A 10 -4.23 -10.73 -6.98
N MET A 11 -3.26 -10.93 -6.09
CA MET A 11 -2.31 -9.91 -5.68
C MET A 11 -1.43 -9.57 -6.89
N PRO A 12 -1.15 -8.28 -7.14
CA PRO A 12 -0.16 -7.93 -8.14
C PRO A 12 1.22 -8.43 -7.68
N ASP A 13 1.74 -9.44 -8.38
CA ASP A 13 3.06 -10.06 -8.18
C ASP A 13 4.14 -9.41 -9.07
N SER A 14 3.74 -8.47 -9.91
CA SER A 14 4.60 -7.80 -10.89
C SER A 14 4.17 -6.34 -11.08
N ALA A 15 5.10 -5.49 -11.53
CA ALA A 15 4.83 -4.08 -11.79
C ALA A 15 3.75 -3.89 -12.86
N SER A 16 3.70 -4.78 -13.86
CA SER A 16 2.66 -4.79 -14.90
C SER A 16 1.27 -5.04 -14.31
N ALA A 17 1.14 -6.03 -13.41
CA ALA A 17 -0.11 -6.31 -12.72
C ALA A 17 -0.52 -5.13 -11.83
N MET A 18 0.43 -4.53 -11.10
CA MET A 18 0.18 -3.35 -10.25
C MET A 18 -0.31 -2.15 -11.08
N LEU A 19 0.36 -1.83 -12.20
CA LEU A 19 -0.09 -0.76 -13.10
C LEU A 19 -1.48 -1.01 -13.67
N SER A 20 -1.75 -2.25 -14.10
CA SER A 20 -3.05 -2.63 -14.64
C SER A 20 -4.15 -2.43 -13.60
N ARG A 21 -3.87 -2.81 -12.34
CA ARG A 21 -4.74 -2.59 -11.18
C ARG A 21 -5.00 -1.11 -10.95
N ILE A 22 -3.95 -0.28 -10.94
CA ILE A 22 -4.07 1.18 -10.76
C ILE A 22 -4.93 1.78 -11.85
N LYS A 23 -4.70 1.38 -13.11
CA LYS A 23 -5.47 1.84 -14.27
C LYS A 23 -6.95 1.47 -14.15
N GLU A 24 -7.24 0.21 -13.83
CA GLU A 24 -8.60 -0.29 -13.61
C GLU A 24 -9.34 0.60 -12.59
N PHE A 25 -8.72 0.85 -11.43
CA PHE A 25 -9.36 1.67 -10.39
C PHE A 25 -9.40 3.16 -10.75
N ALA A 26 -8.42 3.69 -11.47
CA ALA A 26 -8.38 5.10 -11.91
C ALA A 26 -9.50 5.45 -12.89
N GLU A 27 -9.99 4.47 -13.67
CA GLU A 27 -11.07 4.67 -14.65
C GLU A 27 -12.48 4.52 -14.04
N LEU A 28 -12.61 4.00 -12.81
CA LEU A 28 -13.93 3.80 -12.20
C LEU A 28 -14.61 5.13 -11.86
N PRO A 29 -15.94 5.29 -12.03
CA PRO A 29 -16.63 6.56 -11.76
C PRO A 29 -16.52 7.02 -10.30
N THR A 30 -16.07 8.24 -10.02
CA THR A 30 -15.87 8.74 -8.64
C THR A 30 -17.16 8.95 -7.84
N ASN A 31 -18.32 8.90 -8.50
CA ASN A 31 -19.65 9.23 -7.97
C ASN A 31 -20.49 8.05 -7.44
N GLN A 32 -19.94 6.82 -7.35
CA GLN A 32 -20.72 5.61 -7.01
C GLN A 32 -20.08 4.69 -5.94
N ALA A 33 -19.06 5.13 -5.21
CA ALA A 33 -18.36 4.29 -4.22
C ALA A 33 -18.52 4.79 -2.78
N GLU A 34 -18.15 3.94 -1.81
CA GLU A 34 -18.02 4.30 -0.39
C GLU A 34 -17.09 5.53 -0.27
N VAL A 35 -17.69 6.64 0.13
CA VAL A 35 -17.00 7.93 0.33
C VAL A 35 -16.36 7.86 1.71
N GLY A 36 -15.05 8.05 1.78
CA GLY A 36 -14.32 8.20 3.04
C GLY A 36 -14.78 9.44 3.79
N SER A 37 -14.34 9.59 5.05
CA SER A 37 -14.77 10.71 5.90
C SER A 37 -14.37 12.08 5.33
N THR A 38 -13.41 12.13 4.40
CA THR A 38 -12.94 13.36 3.76
C THR A 38 -13.49 13.58 2.34
N GLY A 39 -14.44 12.76 1.87
CA GLY A 39 -15.02 12.88 0.53
C GLY A 39 -14.29 12.07 -0.55
N GLU A 40 -13.22 11.38 -0.17
CA GLU A 40 -12.37 10.60 -1.06
C GLU A 40 -13.00 9.25 -1.41
N ARG A 41 -12.69 8.78 -2.61
CA ARG A 41 -12.89 7.39 -3.00
C ARG A 41 -11.61 6.61 -2.71
N LEU A 42 -11.70 5.68 -1.78
CA LEU A 42 -10.61 4.78 -1.40
C LEU A 42 -10.75 3.43 -2.12
N SER A 43 -9.66 2.96 -2.73
CA SER A 43 -9.58 1.64 -3.37
C SER A 43 -8.31 0.93 -2.91
N VAL A 44 -8.46 -0.28 -2.36
CA VAL A 44 -7.32 -1.11 -1.95
C VAL A 44 -6.70 -1.77 -3.18
N LEU A 45 -5.47 -1.38 -3.51
CA LEU A 45 -4.70 -1.92 -4.63
C LEU A 45 -4.04 -3.25 -4.25
N ASN A 46 -3.47 -3.30 -3.05
CA ASN A 46 -2.81 -4.48 -2.50
C ASN A 46 -2.90 -4.47 -0.98
N ARG A 47 -2.93 -5.65 -0.35
CA ARG A 47 -2.87 -5.80 1.10
C ARG A 47 -2.16 -7.09 1.44
N THR A 48 -1.14 -6.98 2.27
CA THR A 48 -0.35 -8.08 2.83
C THR A 48 -0.34 -7.98 4.35
N ASP A 49 0.33 -8.90 5.03
CA ASP A 49 0.59 -8.79 6.47
C ASP A 49 1.53 -7.62 6.81
N TRP A 50 2.23 -7.08 5.80
CA TRP A 50 3.28 -6.08 5.95
C TRP A 50 2.84 -4.68 5.58
N LEU A 51 1.97 -4.58 4.58
CA LEU A 51 1.56 -3.30 4.05
C LEU A 51 0.17 -3.34 3.41
N GLN A 52 -0.43 -2.18 3.31
CA GLN A 52 -1.65 -1.92 2.55
C GLN A 52 -1.40 -0.75 1.61
N ILE A 53 -1.72 -0.96 0.32
CA ILE A 53 -1.58 0.06 -0.73
C ILE A 53 -2.97 0.52 -1.12
N LEU A 54 -3.17 1.82 -1.04
CA LEU A 54 -4.44 2.49 -1.28
C LEU A 54 -4.30 3.43 -2.47
N LEU A 55 -5.36 3.50 -3.27
CA LEU A 55 -5.58 4.53 -4.26
C LEU A 55 -6.73 5.41 -3.78
N LEU A 56 -6.43 6.66 -3.51
CA LEU A 56 -7.39 7.69 -3.12
C LEU A 56 -7.65 8.59 -4.34
N ARG A 57 -8.92 8.88 -4.59
CA ARG A 57 -9.35 9.79 -5.65
C ARG A 57 -10.40 10.76 -5.12
N PHE A 58 -10.23 12.03 -5.43
CA PHE A 58 -11.07 13.10 -4.90
C PHE A 58 -12.00 13.62 -6.02
N PRO A 59 -13.32 13.68 -5.81
CA PRO A 59 -14.25 14.23 -6.80
C PRO A 59 -13.93 15.68 -7.21
N GLU A 60 -13.35 16.46 -6.30
CA GLU A 60 -12.97 17.86 -6.50
C GLU A 60 -11.73 17.98 -7.42
N ASN A 61 -10.94 16.91 -7.55
CA ASN A 61 -9.75 16.87 -8.38
C ASN A 61 -9.54 15.48 -9.00
N PRO A 62 -10.39 15.10 -9.98
CA PRO A 62 -10.42 13.73 -10.52
C PRO A 62 -9.17 13.36 -11.33
N GLU A 63 -8.41 14.36 -11.79
CA GLU A 63 -7.18 14.18 -12.55
C GLU A 63 -5.97 13.81 -11.67
N VAL A 64 -6.11 13.98 -10.35
CA VAL A 64 -5.06 13.63 -9.38
C VAL A 64 -5.39 12.31 -8.71
N LEU A 65 -4.44 11.38 -8.85
CA LEU A 65 -4.42 10.12 -8.13
C LEU A 65 -3.52 10.26 -6.91
N THR A 66 -4.00 9.87 -5.75
CA THR A 66 -3.17 9.80 -4.53
C THR A 66 -2.93 8.34 -4.21
N ILE A 67 -1.68 7.93 -4.08
CA ILE A 67 -1.33 6.60 -3.59
C ILE A 67 -0.83 6.74 -2.17
N GLU A 68 -1.40 5.95 -1.27
CA GLU A 68 -0.93 5.80 0.10
C GLU A 68 -0.46 4.36 0.33
N VAL A 69 0.66 4.23 1.02
CA VAL A 69 1.24 2.96 1.44
C VAL A 69 1.32 2.98 2.95
N GLU A 70 0.46 2.20 3.58
CA GLU A 70 0.47 1.94 5.01
C GLU A 70 1.40 0.75 5.27
N VAL A 71 2.44 0.94 6.08
CA VAL A 71 3.41 -0.11 6.40
C VAL A 71 3.22 -0.53 7.86
N PHE A 72 2.78 -1.77 8.04
CA PHE A 72 2.57 -2.40 9.34
C PHE A 72 3.89 -2.92 9.88
N MET A 73 4.19 -2.60 11.15
CA MET A 73 5.39 -3.13 11.79
C MET A 73 5.25 -4.65 11.98
N PRO A 74 6.33 -5.41 11.77
CA PRO A 74 6.30 -6.86 11.98
C PRO A 74 5.87 -7.16 13.41
N SER A 75 4.93 -8.09 13.57
CA SER A 75 4.52 -8.53 14.90
C SER A 75 5.68 -9.29 15.56
N GLY A 76 6.03 -8.89 16.79
CA GLY A 76 7.13 -9.48 17.53
C GLY A 76 6.94 -10.99 17.75
N PRO A 77 8.03 -11.77 17.90
CA PRO A 77 7.90 -13.19 18.18
C PRO A 77 7.10 -13.38 19.46
N ARG A 78 6.12 -14.31 19.44
CA ARG A 78 5.47 -14.79 20.67
C ARG A 78 6.56 -15.26 21.65
N PRO A 79 6.38 -15.07 22.97
CA PRO A 79 7.43 -15.29 23.98
C PRO A 79 7.93 -16.74 24.11
N GLU A 80 7.44 -17.66 23.28
CA GLU A 80 7.92 -19.04 23.22
C GLU A 80 8.57 -19.33 21.87
N SER A 81 9.85 -19.75 21.92
CA SER A 81 10.63 -20.48 20.91
C SER A 81 11.65 -19.75 20.00
N ASP A 82 12.82 -20.39 19.96
CA ASP A 82 13.91 -20.37 18.98
C ASP A 82 14.80 -19.13 18.82
N SER A 83 16.08 -19.31 19.15
CA SER A 83 17.19 -18.38 18.87
C SER A 83 17.35 -18.03 17.38
N LYS A 84 16.84 -18.87 16.47
CA LYS A 84 16.76 -18.57 15.03
C LYS A 84 15.75 -17.46 14.71
N ARG A 85 14.66 -17.33 15.49
CA ARG A 85 13.67 -16.25 15.32
C ARG A 85 14.19 -14.90 15.80
N LEU A 86 15.09 -14.89 16.79
CA LEU A 86 15.71 -13.66 17.30
C LEU A 86 16.54 -12.91 16.25
N LYS A 87 17.16 -13.60 15.29
CA LYS A 87 17.87 -12.95 14.17
C LYS A 87 16.95 -12.55 13.01
N LYS A 88 15.80 -13.23 12.85
CA LYS A 88 14.85 -12.92 11.77
C LYS A 88 14.20 -11.56 11.98
N MET A 89 13.87 -11.21 13.22
CA MET A 89 13.19 -9.95 13.54
C MET A 89 14.00 -8.69 13.15
N PRO A 90 15.30 -8.54 13.50
CA PRO A 90 16.10 -7.41 13.03
C PRO A 90 16.23 -7.33 11.51
N LEU A 91 16.41 -8.47 10.82
CA LEU A 91 16.52 -8.51 9.36
C LEU A 91 15.21 -8.09 8.69
N THR A 92 14.08 -8.56 9.22
CA THR A 92 12.76 -8.13 8.78
C THR A 92 12.54 -6.63 8.98
N MET A 93 13.01 -6.07 10.10
CA MET A 93 12.93 -4.63 10.35
C MET A 93 13.77 -3.83 9.35
N ILE A 94 15.00 -4.29 9.05
CA ILE A 94 15.86 -3.66 8.04
C ILE A 94 15.15 -3.62 6.69
N ALA A 95 14.57 -4.74 6.25
CA ALA A 95 13.83 -4.79 4.98
C ALA A 95 12.63 -3.81 4.93
N HIS A 96 11.91 -3.62 6.05
CA HIS A 96 10.84 -2.60 6.11
C HIS A 96 11.41 -1.18 5.98
N MET A 97 12.51 -0.89 6.66
CA MET A 97 13.14 0.43 6.60
C MET A 97 13.73 0.74 5.22
N GLU A 98 14.35 -0.25 4.58
CA GLU A 98 14.84 -0.15 3.20
C GLU A 98 13.69 0.09 2.22
N TYR A 99 12.55 -0.58 2.41
CA TYR A 99 11.35 -0.34 1.61
C TYR A 99 10.81 1.09 1.78
N LEU A 100 10.71 1.57 3.01
CA LEU A 100 10.30 2.95 3.31
C LEU A 100 11.24 3.97 2.68
N LEU A 101 12.56 3.74 2.75
CA LEU A 101 13.54 4.58 2.08
C LEU A 101 13.36 4.58 0.56
N GLY A 102 13.08 3.42 -0.05
CA GLY A 102 12.78 3.31 -1.48
C GLY A 102 11.56 4.15 -1.89
N LEU A 103 10.52 4.22 -1.05
CA LEU A 103 9.37 5.10 -1.28
C LEU A 103 9.76 6.58 -1.18
N VAL A 104 10.58 6.96 -0.19
CA VAL A 104 11.08 8.34 -0.04
C VAL A 104 11.94 8.75 -1.24
N ASP A 105 12.84 7.88 -1.69
CA ASP A 105 13.68 8.11 -2.88
C ASP A 105 12.84 8.22 -4.16
N ALA A 106 11.71 7.51 -4.21
CA ALA A 106 10.71 7.65 -5.27
C ALA A 106 9.87 8.94 -5.16
N GLY A 107 10.11 9.77 -4.14
CA GLY A 107 9.43 11.04 -3.91
C GLY A 107 8.09 10.93 -3.19
N PHE A 108 7.85 9.85 -2.45
CA PHE A 108 6.74 9.79 -1.49
C PHE A 108 7.09 10.61 -0.25
N SER A 109 6.09 11.27 0.31
CA SER A 109 6.20 11.89 1.65
C SER A 109 5.91 10.82 2.68
N LEU A 110 6.70 10.76 3.76
CA LEU A 110 6.53 9.79 4.83
C LEU A 110 6.02 10.49 6.09
N ASP A 111 4.96 9.96 6.68
CA ASP A 111 4.37 10.42 7.93
C ASP A 111 4.10 9.24 8.88
N VAL A 112 3.89 9.55 10.15
CA VAL A 112 3.46 8.59 11.18
C VAL A 112 2.04 8.94 11.60
N SER A 113 1.11 8.02 11.36
CA SER A 113 -0.30 8.21 11.63
C SER A 113 -0.78 7.40 12.84
N GLY A 114 -1.63 8.02 13.65
CA GLY A 114 -2.36 7.38 14.75
C GLY A 114 -1.51 7.02 15.98
N GLU A 115 -2.20 6.49 16.99
CA GLU A 115 -1.58 6.08 18.27
C GLU A 115 -0.70 4.82 18.12
N GLU A 116 -0.91 4.05 17.05
CA GLU A 116 -0.18 2.80 16.77
C GLU A 116 1.14 3.03 16.01
N CYS A 117 1.54 4.29 15.78
CA CYS A 117 2.73 4.66 15.02
C CYS A 117 2.79 4.01 13.62
N LEU A 118 1.68 4.04 12.88
CA LEU A 118 1.61 3.47 11.54
C LEU A 118 2.39 4.36 10.57
N TRP A 119 3.35 3.80 9.85
CA TRP A 119 4.06 4.53 8.80
C TRP A 119 3.18 4.63 7.56
N VAL A 120 2.94 5.86 7.09
CA VAL A 120 2.15 6.14 5.89
C VAL A 120 3.01 6.92 4.91
N ALA A 121 3.29 6.30 3.76
CA ALA A 121 3.95 6.99 2.66
C ALA A 121 2.90 7.41 1.62
N SER A 122 2.86 8.68 1.23
CA SER A 122 1.87 9.21 0.29
C SER A 122 2.50 9.96 -0.87
N LYS A 123 1.88 9.86 -2.06
CA LYS A 123 2.29 10.61 -3.25
C LYS A 123 1.12 10.90 -4.18
N ASN A 124 1.10 12.13 -4.70
CA ASN A 124 0.14 12.59 -5.68
C ASN A 124 0.70 12.45 -7.09
N PHE A 125 -0.13 11.96 -8.01
CA PHE A 125 0.18 11.76 -9.42
C PHE A 125 -0.82 12.51 -10.28
N LYS A 126 -0.33 13.26 -11.28
CA LYS A 126 -1.16 13.81 -12.35
C LYS A 126 -1.19 12.76 -13.47
N GLY A 127 -2.27 12.00 -13.54
CA GLY A 127 -2.36 10.80 -14.40
C GLY A 127 -1.77 9.53 -13.76
N LEU A 128 -1.56 8.51 -14.59
CA LEU A 128 -1.08 7.20 -14.12
C LEU A 128 0.40 7.25 -13.68
N PRO A 129 0.77 6.52 -12.61
CA PRO A 129 2.17 6.37 -12.21
C PRO A 129 2.98 5.60 -13.28
N SER A 130 4.30 5.78 -13.27
CA SER A 130 5.20 5.04 -14.15
C SER A 130 5.38 3.58 -13.71
N SER A 131 5.93 2.75 -14.60
CA SER A 131 6.33 1.37 -14.28
C SER A 131 7.29 1.28 -13.10
N ASP A 132 8.21 2.23 -13.00
CA ASP A 132 9.23 2.24 -11.94
C ASP A 132 8.57 2.47 -10.58
N ILE A 133 7.57 3.37 -10.51
CA ILE A 133 6.76 3.55 -9.30
C ILE A 133 6.00 2.27 -8.98
N ALA A 134 5.38 1.63 -9.97
CA ALA A 134 4.66 0.38 -9.74
C ALA A 134 5.57 -0.76 -9.26
N GLN A 135 6.84 -0.79 -9.67
CA GLN A 135 7.84 -1.72 -9.17
C GLN A 135 8.20 -1.43 -7.71
N ILE A 136 8.36 -0.15 -7.35
CA ILE A 136 8.66 0.27 -5.97
C ILE A 136 7.48 -0.01 -5.04
N LEU A 137 6.25 0.03 -5.55
CA LEU A 137 5.06 -0.32 -4.77
C LEU A 137 4.95 -1.82 -4.47
N LEU A 138 5.71 -2.70 -5.13
CA LEU A 138 5.66 -4.13 -4.79
C LEU A 138 6.29 -4.36 -3.41
N PRO A 139 5.64 -5.16 -2.53
CA PRO A 139 6.22 -5.51 -1.25
C PRO A 139 7.54 -6.27 -1.44
N PRO A 140 8.51 -6.12 -0.51
CA PRO A 140 9.76 -6.86 -0.58
C PRO A 140 9.51 -8.37 -0.41
N SER A 141 10.20 -9.18 -1.20
CA SER A 141 10.21 -10.64 -1.04
C SER A 141 11.08 -11.00 0.18
N LEU A 142 10.46 -11.34 1.30
CA LEU A 142 11.19 -12.03 2.37
C LEU A 142 11.15 -13.53 2.16
N GLU A 143 12.25 -14.10 1.69
CA GLU A 143 12.51 -15.55 1.76
C GLU A 143 12.92 -15.97 3.19
#